data_AF-A0A3A5URG1-F1
#
_entry.id   AF-A0A3A5URG1-F1
#
_cell.length_a   1.000
_cell.length_b   1.000
_cell.length_c   1.000
_cell.angle_alpha   90.00
_cell.angle_beta   90.00
_cell.angle_gamma   90.00
#
_symmetry.space_group_name_H-M   'P 1'
#
loop_
_entity.id
_entity.type
_entity.pdbx_description
1 polymer ?
#
loop_
_entity_poly.entity_id
_entity_poly.type
_entity_poly.pdbx_seq_one_letter_code
_entity_poly.pdbx_strand_id
1 'polypeptide(L)'
;MLIGRGTRGYAHQRFRRGGDMRDRVVIKWGGGLITDKSSLCTPNMTVLNQLAATVEKCHDAGLEVILVHGAGSYGHLRAKNWSLNDGFVHNFEPPKESTLTSQNEAVEQVRLEMLELNKHVCTALERFGIQSRVHPPHQWAENTGTDFTGNLDIFKPQKENTVHITFGDVVNVEGPKQFGILSGDDLVVRLSLELENVKRLVFAIGGVDGLLRIPPEHATEEDLIEVWTPDIKFEGIHQTDIDVTGGIGLKAARGSHVAAHGIDVVMVNGGKPERVLAAMLGNPVRGTIITHKQ
;
A
#
# COMPACT_ATOMS: atom_id res chain seq x y z
N MET A 1 -13.30 9.07 -70.33
CA MET A 1 -14.23 9.79 -69.42
C MET A 1 -15.05 8.72 -68.72
N LEU A 2 -14.97 8.44 -67.42
CA LEU A 2 -14.37 9.09 -66.27
C LEU A 2 -13.84 8.00 -65.32
N ILE A 3 -12.73 8.32 -64.66
CA ILE A 3 -11.97 7.54 -63.69
C ILE A 3 -12.24 8.18 -62.31
N GLY A 4 -12.26 7.40 -61.23
CA GLY A 4 -11.57 7.81 -60.00
C GLY A 4 -12.40 8.14 -58.75
N ARG A 5 -12.17 7.30 -57.72
CA ARG A 5 -11.79 7.58 -56.31
C ARG A 5 -12.42 8.78 -55.57
N GLY A 6 -12.84 8.54 -54.34
CA GLY A 6 -12.85 9.58 -53.31
C GLY A 6 -13.60 9.23 -52.02
N THR A 7 -12.86 8.82 -51.00
CA THR A 7 -13.25 8.71 -49.59
C THR A 7 -13.78 10.01 -49.00
N ARG A 8 -14.67 9.93 -48.00
CA ARG A 8 -14.66 10.75 -46.77
C ARG A 8 -15.71 10.25 -45.78
N GLY A 9 -15.22 9.85 -44.61
CA GLY A 9 -16.05 9.40 -43.49
C GLY A 9 -16.89 10.53 -42.92
N TYR A 10 -18.04 10.16 -42.37
CA TYR A 10 -18.79 11.03 -41.48
C TYR A 10 -18.56 10.60 -40.04
N ALA A 11 -18.11 11.59 -39.29
CA ALA A 11 -17.68 11.55 -37.91
C ALA A 11 -18.60 10.73 -37.01
N HIS A 12 -18.01 9.78 -36.28
CA HIS A 12 -18.54 9.44 -34.96
C HIS A 12 -18.45 10.71 -34.10
N GLN A 13 -19.58 11.39 -33.94
CA GLN A 13 -19.76 12.40 -32.91
C GLN A 13 -19.49 11.74 -31.57
N ARG A 14 -18.29 11.96 -31.03
CA ARG A 14 -18.00 11.73 -29.61
C ARG A 14 -18.91 12.66 -28.82
N PHE A 15 -19.98 12.10 -28.27
CA PHE A 15 -20.69 12.72 -27.17
C PHE A 15 -19.67 12.98 -26.06
N ARG A 16 -19.25 14.24 -25.91
CA ARG A 16 -18.63 14.73 -24.68
C ARG A 16 -19.73 14.73 -23.62
N ARG A 17 -19.94 13.59 -22.96
CA ARG A 17 -20.57 13.58 -21.63
C ARG A 17 -19.55 14.12 -20.63
N GLY A 18 -20.02 14.89 -19.64
CA GLY A 18 -19.22 15.41 -18.54
C GLY A 18 -18.30 14.32 -17.99
N GLY A 19 -17.06 14.68 -17.67
CA GLY A 19 -16.00 13.73 -17.33
C GLY A 19 -16.46 12.76 -16.26
N ASP A 20 -16.78 11.53 -16.68
CA ASP A 20 -17.11 10.45 -15.79
C ASP A 20 -15.86 10.18 -14.94
N MET A 21 -15.98 10.36 -13.64
CA MET A 21 -14.85 10.21 -12.74
C MET A 21 -14.42 8.74 -12.74
N ARG A 22 -13.17 8.48 -13.09
CA ARG A 22 -12.63 7.12 -13.21
C ARG A 22 -12.78 6.35 -11.89
N ASP A 23 -13.09 5.07 -11.99
CA ASP A 23 -13.05 4.16 -10.86
C ASP A 23 -11.62 4.07 -10.31
N ARG A 24 -11.51 3.98 -8.99
CA ARG A 24 -10.24 3.98 -8.27
C ARG A 24 -9.97 2.65 -7.59
N VAL A 25 -8.69 2.29 -7.58
CA VAL A 25 -8.15 1.20 -6.77
C VAL A 25 -7.08 1.74 -5.84
N VAL A 26 -7.23 1.43 -4.55
CA VAL A 26 -6.15 1.60 -3.58
C VAL A 26 -5.36 0.31 -3.56
N ILE A 27 -4.06 0.37 -3.79
CA ILE A 27 -3.16 -0.79 -3.68
C ILE A 27 -2.08 -0.51 -2.65
N LYS A 28 -1.86 -1.47 -1.76
CA LYS A 28 -0.73 -1.48 -0.85
C LYS A 28 0.35 -2.47 -1.30
N TRP A 29 1.54 -1.97 -1.60
CA TRP A 29 2.73 -2.78 -1.76
C TRP A 29 3.39 -3.02 -0.41
N GLY A 30 3.40 -4.27 0.06
CA GLY A 30 4.01 -4.61 1.35
C GLY A 30 5.51 -4.33 1.38
N GLY A 31 6.02 -3.78 2.49
CA GLY A 31 7.45 -3.51 2.62
C GLY A 31 8.31 -4.78 2.45
N GLY A 32 7.86 -5.92 2.97
CA GLY A 32 8.53 -7.22 2.77
C GLY A 32 8.43 -7.80 1.36
N LEU A 33 7.59 -7.22 0.50
CA LEU A 33 7.51 -7.57 -0.92
C LEU A 33 8.53 -6.76 -1.74
N ILE A 34 8.61 -5.45 -1.47
CA ILE A 34 9.40 -4.50 -2.27
C ILE A 34 10.82 -4.25 -1.73
N THR A 35 11.18 -4.86 -0.60
CA THR A 35 12.51 -4.76 0.01
C THR A 35 13.00 -6.13 0.47
N ASP A 36 14.31 -6.26 0.63
CA ASP A 36 14.92 -7.39 1.32
C ASP A 36 15.04 -7.05 2.82
N LYS A 37 14.34 -7.80 3.68
CA LYS A 37 14.37 -7.57 5.13
C LYS A 37 15.69 -7.99 5.80
N SER A 38 16.54 -8.75 5.11
CA SER A 38 17.82 -9.24 5.66
C SER A 38 18.91 -8.17 5.69
N SER A 39 18.74 -7.08 4.92
CA SER A 39 19.72 -6.01 4.78
C SER A 39 19.03 -4.65 4.89
N LEU A 40 19.68 -3.69 5.55
CA LEU A 40 19.16 -2.33 5.69
C LEU A 40 19.05 -1.65 4.31
N CYS A 41 17.97 -0.90 4.09
CA CYS A 41 17.80 -0.07 2.88
C CYS A 41 18.08 -0.78 1.54
N THR A 42 17.57 -2.01 1.37
CA THR A 42 17.81 -2.81 0.17
C THR A 42 16.50 -3.03 -0.61
N PRO A 43 16.31 -2.37 -1.77
CA PRO A 43 15.08 -2.45 -2.55
C PRO A 43 15.10 -3.67 -3.47
N ASN A 44 13.95 -4.30 -3.66
CA ASN A 44 13.77 -5.35 -4.67
C ASN A 44 13.33 -4.75 -6.00
N MET A 45 14.30 -4.28 -6.79
CA MET A 45 14.04 -3.62 -8.07
C MET A 45 13.30 -4.51 -9.08
N THR A 46 13.51 -5.84 -9.04
CA THR A 46 12.80 -6.77 -9.91
C THR A 46 11.30 -6.74 -9.62
N VAL A 47 10.93 -6.89 -8.35
CA VAL A 47 9.52 -6.84 -7.91
C VAL A 47 8.92 -5.46 -8.17
N LEU A 48 9.64 -4.37 -7.87
CA LEU A 48 9.16 -3.01 -8.15
C LEU A 48 8.81 -2.80 -9.63
N ASN A 49 9.67 -3.25 -10.55
CA ASN A 49 9.40 -3.14 -12.00
C ASN A 49 8.22 -4.02 -12.43
N GLN A 50 8.09 -5.23 -11.87
CA GLN A 50 6.96 -6.11 -12.15
C GLN A 50 5.63 -5.49 -11.70
N LEU A 51 5.61 -4.92 -10.48
CA LEU A 51 4.43 -4.23 -9.94
C LEU A 51 4.11 -2.95 -10.72
N ALA A 52 5.11 -2.15 -11.11
CA ALA A 52 4.90 -0.96 -11.93
C ALA A 52 4.22 -1.28 -13.28
N ALA A 53 4.58 -2.40 -13.92
CA ALA A 53 3.91 -2.88 -15.13
C ALA A 53 2.42 -3.22 -14.90
N THR A 54 2.02 -3.62 -13.69
CA THR A 54 0.60 -3.87 -13.36
C THR A 54 -0.19 -2.57 -13.24
N VAL A 55 0.45 -1.51 -12.74
CA VAL A 55 -0.15 -0.18 -12.61
C VAL A 55 -0.41 0.43 -13.99
N GLU A 56 0.53 0.30 -14.93
CA GLU A 56 0.35 0.72 -16.34
C GLU A 56 -0.89 0.05 -16.94
N LYS A 57 -0.99 -1.28 -16.83
CA LYS A 57 -2.15 -2.04 -17.35
C LYS A 57 -3.47 -1.69 -16.67
N CYS A 58 -3.45 -1.29 -15.40
CA CYS A 58 -4.65 -0.81 -14.71
C CYS A 58 -5.10 0.56 -15.25
N HIS A 59 -4.16 1.45 -15.56
CA HIS A 59 -4.45 2.72 -16.22
C HIS A 59 -5.04 2.51 -17.63
N ASP A 60 -4.47 1.58 -18.41
CA ASP A 60 -5.00 1.22 -19.74
C ASP A 60 -6.44 0.68 -19.66
N ALA A 61 -6.79 0.03 -18.55
CA ALA A 61 -8.16 -0.43 -18.26
C ALA A 61 -9.10 0.68 -17.75
N GLY A 62 -8.63 1.93 -17.67
CA GLY A 62 -9.44 3.08 -17.27
C GLY A 62 -9.55 3.31 -15.77
N LEU A 63 -8.77 2.60 -14.94
CA LEU A 63 -8.73 2.82 -13.50
C LEU A 63 -7.71 3.90 -13.13
N GLU A 64 -7.95 4.60 -12.03
CA GLU A 64 -6.95 5.43 -11.36
C GLU A 64 -6.39 4.68 -10.14
N VAL A 65 -5.05 4.67 -10.01
CA VAL A 65 -4.37 3.95 -8.94
C VAL A 65 -3.91 4.91 -7.85
N ILE A 66 -4.26 4.60 -6.61
CA ILE A 66 -3.67 5.20 -5.40
C ILE A 66 -2.76 4.16 -4.77
N LEU A 67 -1.46 4.43 -4.76
CA LEU A 67 -0.43 3.52 -4.27
C LEU A 67 -0.01 3.89 -2.85
N VAL A 68 -0.08 2.91 -1.94
CA VAL A 68 0.55 2.97 -0.62
C VAL A 68 1.68 1.95 -0.59
N HIS A 69 2.87 2.32 -0.11
CA HIS A 69 3.91 1.31 0.14
C HIS A 69 4.30 1.19 1.61
N GLY A 70 4.68 -0.01 2.03
CA GLY A 70 5.25 -0.25 3.35
C GLY A 70 6.71 0.20 3.44
N ALA A 71 7.22 0.27 4.68
CA ALA A 71 8.58 0.72 4.96
C ALA A 71 9.67 -0.31 4.63
N GLY A 72 9.37 -1.60 4.83
CA GLY A 72 10.34 -2.65 4.59
C GLY A 72 11.63 -2.43 5.37
N SER A 73 12.77 -2.70 4.74
CA SER A 73 14.11 -2.48 5.30
C SER A 73 14.51 -1.02 5.52
N TYR A 74 13.73 -0.04 5.03
CA TYR A 74 14.06 1.39 5.08
C TYR A 74 13.50 2.10 6.31
N GLY A 75 12.47 1.55 6.98
CA GLY A 75 11.90 2.19 8.17
C GLY A 75 11.79 1.27 9.38
N HIS A 76 11.41 0.01 9.19
CA HIS A 76 11.12 -0.87 10.34
C HIS A 76 12.32 -1.12 11.25
N LEU A 77 13.50 -1.38 10.68
CA LEU A 77 14.70 -1.70 11.45
C LEU A 77 15.12 -0.53 12.35
N ARG A 78 15.22 0.67 11.77
CA ARG A 78 15.61 1.87 12.52
C ARG A 78 14.53 2.32 13.50
N ALA A 79 13.26 2.32 13.09
CA ALA A 79 12.15 2.68 13.97
C ALA A 79 12.06 1.74 15.19
N LYS A 80 12.32 0.44 15.00
CA LYS A 80 12.38 -0.53 16.10
C LYS A 80 13.58 -0.29 17.01
N ASN A 81 14.78 -0.09 16.47
CA ASN A 81 15.99 0.15 17.26
C ASN A 81 15.91 1.43 18.11
N TRP A 82 15.16 2.43 17.65
CA TRP A 82 14.98 3.71 18.33
C TRP A 82 13.64 3.84 19.09
N SER A 83 12.88 2.74 19.22
CA SER A 83 11.57 2.71 19.87
C SER A 83 10.60 3.80 19.39
N LEU A 84 10.65 4.15 18.09
CA LEU A 84 9.88 5.28 17.57
C LEU A 84 8.36 5.07 17.61
N ASN A 85 7.92 3.80 17.68
CA ASN A 85 6.51 3.44 17.84
C ASN A 85 5.94 3.81 19.21
N ASP A 86 6.80 3.92 20.23
CA ASP A 86 6.39 4.27 21.59
C ASP A 86 6.26 5.80 21.78
N GLY A 87 6.67 6.57 20.78
CA GLY A 87 6.78 8.02 20.82
C GLY A 87 8.07 8.48 21.52
N PHE A 88 8.08 9.72 21.97
CA PHE A 88 9.18 10.32 22.70
C PHE A 88 9.33 9.66 24.07
N VAL A 89 10.55 9.18 24.35
CA VAL A 89 10.94 8.54 25.60
C VAL A 89 11.94 9.43 26.31
N HIS A 90 11.58 9.89 27.51
CA HIS A 90 12.46 10.70 28.34
C HIS A 90 13.68 9.88 28.80
N ASN A 91 14.88 10.44 28.71
CA ASN A 91 16.15 9.76 28.98
C ASN A 91 16.36 8.47 28.16
N PHE A 92 15.88 8.44 26.90
CA PHE A 92 16.15 7.32 25.99
C PHE A 92 17.66 7.14 25.80
N GLU A 93 18.15 5.91 25.99
CA GLU A 93 19.55 5.56 25.73
C GLU A 93 19.69 5.15 24.25
N PRO A 94 20.47 5.89 23.43
CA PRO A 94 20.70 5.53 22.04
C PRO A 94 21.30 4.11 21.88
N PRO A 95 20.94 3.38 20.81
CA PRO A 95 21.57 2.10 20.51
C PRO A 95 23.09 2.27 20.36
N LYS A 96 23.86 1.38 20.99
CA LYS A 96 25.33 1.49 21.11
C LYS A 96 26.08 1.66 19.78
N GLU A 97 25.54 1.11 18.70
CA GLU A 97 26.16 1.15 17.36
C GLU A 97 25.60 2.28 16.47
N SER A 98 24.71 3.13 16.99
CA SER A 98 24.12 4.20 16.21
C SER A 98 24.99 5.44 16.18
N THR A 99 25.06 6.07 15.01
CA THR A 99 25.69 7.39 14.82
C THR A 99 24.77 8.54 15.20
N LEU A 100 23.50 8.27 15.45
CA LEU A 100 22.51 9.27 15.85
C LEU A 100 22.51 9.39 17.38
N THR A 101 22.19 10.58 17.87
CA THR A 101 22.32 10.95 19.29
C THR A 101 20.97 11.14 19.99
N SER A 102 19.87 11.23 19.24
CA SER A 102 18.53 11.44 19.80
C SER A 102 17.44 10.76 18.97
N GLN A 103 16.28 10.52 19.59
CA GLN A 103 15.12 10.01 18.87
C GLN A 103 14.68 10.97 17.74
N ASN A 104 14.80 12.29 17.92
CA ASN A 104 14.46 13.26 16.86
C ASN A 104 15.36 13.11 15.63
N GLU A 105 16.67 12.89 15.81
CA GLU A 105 17.56 12.58 14.69
C GLU A 105 17.19 11.25 14.02
N ALA A 106 16.74 10.25 14.81
CA ALA A 106 16.25 8.99 14.26
C ALA A 106 14.93 9.14 13.50
N VAL A 107 14.02 10.00 13.94
CA VAL A 107 12.79 10.34 13.20
C VAL A 107 13.14 10.92 11.83
N GLU A 108 14.01 11.94 11.79
CA GLU A 108 14.44 12.54 10.52
C GLU A 108 15.16 11.54 9.61
N GLN A 109 16.01 10.69 10.19
CA GLN A 109 16.69 9.65 9.43
C GLN A 109 15.72 8.62 8.82
N VAL A 110 14.69 8.18 9.57
CA VAL A 110 13.66 7.28 9.02
C VAL A 110 12.87 7.98 7.90
N ARG A 111 12.50 9.25 8.06
CA ARG A 111 11.82 10.01 7.00
C ARG A 111 12.65 10.07 5.72
N LEU A 112 13.95 10.30 5.83
CA LEU A 112 14.88 10.30 4.69
C LEU A 112 14.97 8.94 4.01
N GLU A 113 15.07 7.85 4.78
CA GLU A 113 15.12 6.49 4.24
C GLU A 113 13.80 6.09 3.57
N MET A 114 12.66 6.50 4.12
CA MET A 114 11.36 6.29 3.48
C MET A 114 11.25 7.03 2.14
N LEU A 115 11.78 8.26 2.06
CA LEU A 115 11.87 9.00 0.80
C LEU A 115 12.81 8.33 -0.21
N GLU A 116 13.89 7.69 0.26
CA GLU A 116 14.79 6.90 -0.59
C GLU A 116 14.08 5.67 -1.18
N LEU A 117 13.35 4.90 -0.37
CA LEU A 117 12.53 3.79 -0.87
C LEU A 117 11.49 4.29 -1.88
N ASN A 118 10.81 5.39 -1.57
CA ASN A 118 9.83 5.99 -2.47
C ASN A 118 10.46 6.43 -3.80
N LYS A 119 11.71 6.91 -3.80
CA LYS A 119 12.43 7.24 -5.04
C LYS A 119 12.58 6.01 -5.94
N HIS A 120 12.89 4.84 -5.39
CA HIS A 120 12.94 3.59 -6.15
C HIS A 120 11.57 3.19 -6.73
N VAL A 121 10.50 3.38 -5.97
CA VAL A 121 9.11 3.19 -6.44
C VAL A 121 8.81 4.12 -7.62
N CYS A 122 9.10 5.42 -7.49
CA CYS A 122 8.92 6.40 -8.56
C CYS A 122 9.73 6.04 -9.81
N THR A 123 10.99 5.66 -9.67
CA THR A 123 11.85 5.24 -10.80
C THR A 123 11.31 3.99 -11.50
N ALA A 124 10.72 3.05 -10.77
CA ALA A 124 10.08 1.88 -11.38
C ALA A 124 8.84 2.27 -12.19
N LEU A 125 7.99 3.17 -11.66
CA LEU A 125 6.81 3.68 -12.36
C LEU A 125 7.16 4.51 -13.61
N GLU A 126 8.18 5.37 -13.51
CA GLU A 126 8.63 6.22 -14.62
C GLU A 126 9.08 5.41 -15.84
N ARG A 127 9.64 4.22 -15.65
CA ARG A 127 10.03 3.30 -16.73
C ARG A 127 8.85 2.86 -17.60
N PHE A 128 7.64 2.90 -17.06
CA PHE A 128 6.38 2.59 -17.76
C PHE A 128 5.61 3.88 -18.11
N GLY A 129 6.28 5.04 -18.14
CA GLY A 129 5.67 6.32 -18.51
C GLY A 129 4.66 6.86 -17.49
N ILE A 130 4.66 6.34 -16.26
CA ILE A 130 3.73 6.75 -15.20
C ILE A 130 4.34 7.90 -14.39
N GLN A 131 3.58 8.99 -14.27
CA GLN A 131 3.96 10.13 -13.43
C GLN A 131 3.57 9.88 -11.97
N SER A 132 4.48 10.18 -11.06
CA SER A 132 4.27 9.98 -9.61
C SER A 132 3.96 11.31 -8.92
N ARG A 133 2.87 11.37 -8.16
CA ARG A 133 2.57 12.45 -7.19
C ARG A 133 2.74 11.90 -5.78
N VAL A 134 3.81 12.33 -5.12
CA VAL A 134 4.21 11.79 -3.82
C VAL A 134 3.67 12.66 -2.68
N HIS A 135 3.11 12.02 -1.65
CA HIS A 135 2.54 12.65 -0.47
C HIS A 135 3.12 12.01 0.80
N PRO A 136 4.31 12.41 1.26
CA PRO A 136 4.92 11.87 2.49
C PRO A 136 4.04 12.23 3.71
N PRO A 137 3.54 11.25 4.50
CA PRO A 137 2.61 11.56 5.58
C PRO A 137 3.12 12.58 6.59
N HIS A 138 4.42 12.62 6.88
CA HIS A 138 5.00 13.62 7.79
C HIS A 138 4.80 15.09 7.35
N GLN A 139 4.31 15.34 6.14
CA GLN A 139 4.06 16.68 5.60
C GLN A 139 2.59 17.10 5.63
N TRP A 140 1.65 16.17 5.85
CA TRP A 140 0.23 16.44 5.70
C TRP A 140 -0.68 15.71 6.70
N ALA A 141 -0.14 14.77 7.46
CA ALA A 141 -0.85 13.98 8.45
C ALA A 141 -0.22 14.14 9.85
N GLU A 142 -1.07 14.09 10.87
CA GLU A 142 -0.69 14.04 12.27
C GLU A 142 -1.47 12.91 12.96
N ASN A 143 -0.94 12.42 14.08
CA ASN A 143 -1.46 11.29 14.85
C ASN A 143 -1.38 9.95 14.08
N THR A 144 -1.68 8.84 14.77
CA THR A 144 -1.56 7.48 14.22
C THR A 144 -2.89 6.75 14.30
N GLY A 145 -2.97 5.54 13.72
CA GLY A 145 -4.22 4.79 13.65
C GLY A 145 -5.13 5.28 12.52
N THR A 146 -6.34 4.73 12.45
CA THR A 146 -7.31 5.01 11.36
C THR A 146 -7.98 6.38 11.47
N ASP A 147 -7.84 7.03 12.62
CA ASP A 147 -8.40 8.33 12.99
C ASP A 147 -7.36 9.47 12.93
N PHE A 148 -6.20 9.22 12.30
CA PHE A 148 -5.19 10.24 12.07
C PHE A 148 -5.80 11.49 11.40
N THR A 149 -5.29 12.68 11.71
CA THR A 149 -5.75 13.96 11.14
C THR A 149 -4.97 14.27 9.86
N GLY A 150 -5.64 14.80 8.84
CA GLY A 150 -5.00 15.17 7.56
C GLY A 150 -6.01 15.32 6.42
N ASN A 151 -5.77 16.28 5.52
CA ASN A 151 -6.67 16.56 4.40
C ASN A 151 -6.32 15.72 3.15
N LEU A 152 -7.26 14.87 2.71
CA LEU A 152 -7.10 14.00 1.54
C LEU A 152 -7.40 14.68 0.19
N ASP A 153 -7.70 15.98 0.16
CA ASP A 153 -7.84 16.78 -1.06
C ASP A 153 -6.60 16.71 -1.96
N ILE A 154 -5.42 16.39 -1.40
CA ILE A 154 -4.17 16.19 -2.13
C ILE A 154 -4.20 14.93 -3.03
N PHE A 155 -5.20 14.05 -2.86
CA PHE A 155 -5.48 12.84 -3.65
C PHE A 155 -6.62 13.02 -4.69
N LYS A 156 -6.95 14.28 -5.02
CA LYS A 156 -7.97 14.59 -6.04
C LYS A 156 -7.61 14.03 -7.43
N PRO A 157 -8.62 13.58 -8.22
CA PRO A 157 -8.39 12.98 -9.53
C PRO A 157 -7.49 13.81 -10.43
N GLN A 158 -6.57 13.14 -11.12
CA GLN A 158 -5.61 13.78 -12.03
C GLN A 158 -5.77 13.31 -13.46
N LYS A 159 -4.96 13.93 -14.34
CA LYS A 159 -4.80 13.55 -15.75
C LYS A 159 -4.44 12.06 -15.88
N GLU A 160 -4.67 11.52 -17.07
CA GLU A 160 -4.26 10.17 -17.44
C GLU A 160 -2.76 9.94 -17.12
N ASN A 161 -2.41 8.72 -16.73
CA ASN A 161 -1.04 8.28 -16.38
C ASN A 161 -0.37 8.92 -15.16
N THR A 162 -1.14 9.49 -14.22
CA THR A 162 -0.62 9.91 -12.90
C THR A 162 -1.06 8.96 -11.79
N VAL A 163 -0.15 8.61 -10.88
CA VAL A 163 -0.42 7.83 -9.66
C VAL A 163 -0.13 8.68 -8.44
N HIS A 164 -1.06 8.69 -7.48
CA HIS A 164 -0.77 9.23 -6.15
C HIS A 164 -0.06 8.17 -5.32
N ILE A 165 1.03 8.57 -4.65
CA ILE A 165 1.86 7.69 -3.84
C ILE A 165 1.95 8.26 -2.43
N THR A 166 1.67 7.42 -1.43
CA THR A 166 2.02 7.66 -0.03
C THR A 166 2.57 6.39 0.58
N PHE A 167 2.99 6.41 1.84
CA PHE A 167 3.70 5.28 2.45
C PHE A 167 3.63 5.34 3.97
N GLY A 168 3.88 4.22 4.65
CA GLY A 168 4.00 4.24 6.11
C GLY A 168 5.19 5.11 6.56
N ASP A 169 5.01 5.95 7.57
CA ASP A 169 5.96 7.01 7.90
C ASP A 169 5.91 7.42 9.38
N VAL A 170 6.90 8.18 9.83
CA VAL A 170 6.92 8.79 11.16
C VAL A 170 6.25 10.16 11.10
N VAL A 171 5.11 10.31 11.74
CA VAL A 171 4.32 11.55 11.77
C VAL A 171 4.37 12.21 13.14
N ASN A 172 4.03 13.50 13.19
CA ASN A 172 3.92 14.21 14.45
C ASN A 172 2.68 13.71 15.22
N VAL A 173 2.79 13.60 16.54
CA VAL A 173 1.70 13.20 17.42
C VAL A 173 1.58 14.23 18.53
N GLU A 174 0.36 14.66 18.81
CA GLU A 174 0.13 15.68 19.83
C GLU A 174 0.54 15.24 21.24
N GLY A 175 0.83 16.23 22.09
CA GLY A 175 1.13 16.01 23.50
C GLY A 175 2.47 15.31 23.73
N PRO A 176 2.60 14.51 24.81
CA PRO A 176 3.89 14.00 25.27
C PRO A 176 4.52 12.97 24.32
N LYS A 177 3.75 12.37 23.40
CA LYS A 177 4.29 11.40 22.44
C LYS A 177 5.17 12.05 21.37
N GLN A 178 4.89 13.30 20.97
CA GLN A 178 5.61 14.09 19.96
C GLN A 178 5.63 13.52 18.53
N PHE A 179 5.80 12.20 18.37
CA PHE A 179 5.80 11.48 17.10
C PHE A 179 5.25 10.06 17.26
N GLY A 180 4.98 9.40 16.13
CA GLY A 180 4.54 8.01 16.08
C GLY A 180 4.56 7.44 14.67
N ILE A 181 4.38 6.14 14.56
CA ILE A 181 4.34 5.45 13.26
C ILE A 181 2.91 5.44 12.72
N LEU A 182 2.67 6.17 11.63
CA LEU A 182 1.45 6.04 10.84
C LEU A 182 1.67 4.93 9.81
N SER A 183 1.03 3.79 10.04
CA SER A 183 1.23 2.62 9.20
C SER A 183 0.55 2.80 7.85
N GLY A 184 1.12 2.19 6.80
CA GLY A 184 0.43 2.09 5.52
C GLY A 184 -0.89 1.30 5.60
N ASP A 185 -1.10 0.47 6.63
CA ASP A 185 -2.36 -0.27 6.81
C ASP A 185 -3.47 0.64 7.35
N ASP A 186 -3.12 1.68 8.12
CA ASP A 186 -4.08 2.71 8.55
C ASP A 186 -4.35 3.72 7.43
N LEU A 187 -3.32 4.11 6.65
CA LEU A 187 -3.48 5.01 5.50
C LEU A 187 -4.50 4.49 4.48
N VAL A 188 -4.44 3.20 4.13
CA VAL A 188 -5.37 2.63 3.15
C VAL A 188 -6.83 2.65 3.62
N VAL A 189 -7.10 2.68 4.93
CA VAL A 189 -8.46 2.80 5.45
C VAL A 189 -9.05 4.14 5.05
N ARG A 190 -8.43 5.25 5.49
CA ARG A 190 -8.94 6.59 5.17
C ARG A 190 -8.98 6.83 3.66
N LEU A 191 -7.93 6.42 2.93
CA LEU A 191 -7.90 6.53 1.47
C LEU A 191 -9.02 5.75 0.78
N SER A 192 -9.40 4.57 1.29
CA SER A 192 -10.46 3.79 0.68
C SER A 192 -11.85 4.33 1.01
N LEU A 193 -12.06 4.82 2.23
CA LEU A 193 -13.37 5.26 2.73
C LEU A 193 -13.74 6.70 2.33
N GLU A 194 -12.75 7.59 2.25
CA GLU A 194 -13.00 9.03 2.09
C GLU A 194 -12.80 9.51 0.65
N LEU A 195 -12.05 8.78 -0.18
CA LEU A 195 -11.88 9.13 -1.59
C LEU A 195 -13.08 8.64 -2.41
N GLU A 196 -13.55 9.49 -3.31
CA GLU A 196 -14.65 9.14 -4.21
C GLU A 196 -14.24 8.04 -5.19
N ASN A 197 -15.21 7.22 -5.60
CA ASN A 197 -15.06 6.15 -6.60
C ASN A 197 -14.03 5.05 -6.31
N VAL A 198 -13.59 4.88 -5.06
CA VAL A 198 -12.80 3.69 -4.68
C VAL A 198 -13.68 2.45 -4.73
N LYS A 199 -13.33 1.50 -5.61
CA LYS A 199 -14.06 0.23 -5.74
C LYS A 199 -13.42 -0.89 -4.94
N ARG A 200 -12.12 -0.78 -4.68
CA ARG A 200 -11.35 -1.87 -4.09
C ARG A 200 -10.06 -1.44 -3.41
N LEU A 201 -9.69 -2.25 -2.43
CA LEU A 201 -8.42 -2.23 -1.72
C LEU A 201 -7.68 -3.54 -1.97
N VAL A 202 -6.49 -3.46 -2.55
CA VAL A 202 -5.63 -4.62 -2.82
C VAL A 202 -4.41 -4.58 -1.91
N PHE A 203 -4.19 -5.64 -1.14
CA PHE A 203 -2.94 -5.85 -0.41
C PHE A 203 -2.03 -6.81 -1.18
N ALA A 204 -0.98 -6.27 -1.82
CA ALA A 204 0.08 -7.06 -2.42
C ALA A 204 1.13 -7.40 -1.37
N ILE A 205 1.21 -8.67 -0.98
CA ILE A 205 2.09 -9.15 0.09
C ILE A 205 3.21 -10.06 -0.45
N GLY A 206 4.32 -10.14 0.28
CA GLY A 206 5.48 -10.95 -0.11
C GLY A 206 5.45 -12.34 0.53
N GLY A 207 6.01 -13.32 -0.17
CA GLY A 207 6.35 -14.64 0.39
C GLY A 207 5.20 -15.64 0.51
N VAL A 208 3.94 -15.21 0.49
CA VAL A 208 2.76 -16.08 0.64
C VAL A 208 1.62 -15.66 -0.29
N ASP A 209 0.65 -16.56 -0.45
CA ASP A 209 -0.45 -16.38 -1.40
C ASP A 209 -1.64 -15.56 -0.86
N GLY A 210 -1.76 -15.42 0.45
CA GLY A 210 -2.80 -14.68 1.16
C GLY A 210 -2.64 -14.87 2.67
N LEU A 211 -3.74 -14.83 3.43
CA LEU A 211 -3.77 -15.26 4.82
C LEU A 211 -3.69 -16.78 4.91
N LEU A 212 -2.81 -17.28 5.77
CA LEU A 212 -2.62 -18.70 6.01
C LEU A 212 -3.19 -19.08 7.39
N ARG A 213 -3.69 -20.31 7.52
CA ARG A 213 -4.18 -20.85 8.80
C ARG A 213 -3.06 -21.05 9.83
N ILE A 214 -1.88 -21.38 9.32
CA ILE A 214 -0.66 -21.69 10.08
C ILE A 214 0.53 -20.87 9.53
N PRO A 215 1.65 -20.79 10.26
CA PRO A 215 2.83 -20.06 9.82
C PRO A 215 3.35 -20.50 8.43
N PRO A 216 3.84 -19.57 7.59
CA PRO A 216 4.27 -19.84 6.22
C PRO A 216 5.31 -20.97 6.08
N GLU A 217 6.20 -21.13 7.05
CA GLU A 217 7.25 -22.16 7.09
C GLU A 217 6.71 -23.58 7.20
N HIS A 218 5.44 -23.75 7.58
CA HIS A 218 4.78 -25.04 7.74
C HIS A 218 3.57 -25.20 6.80
N ALA A 219 3.21 -24.12 6.09
CA ALA A 219 2.01 -24.08 5.27
C ALA A 219 2.18 -24.78 3.92
N THR A 220 1.09 -25.41 3.50
CA THR A 220 0.87 -25.94 2.16
C THR A 220 -0.11 -25.06 1.40
N GLU A 221 -0.44 -25.42 0.16
CA GLU A 221 -1.44 -24.67 -0.62
C GLU A 221 -2.85 -24.71 0.00
N GLU A 222 -3.17 -25.76 0.77
CA GLU A 222 -4.48 -25.97 1.42
C GLU A 222 -4.68 -25.08 2.66
N ASP A 223 -3.60 -24.54 3.22
CA ASP A 223 -3.63 -23.66 4.38
C ASP A 223 -4.06 -22.23 4.04
N LEU A 224 -4.24 -21.91 2.75
CA LEU A 224 -4.75 -20.62 2.31
C LEU A 224 -6.20 -20.43 2.76
N ILE A 225 -6.44 -19.34 3.49
CA ILE A 225 -7.78 -18.87 3.81
C ILE A 225 -8.29 -18.07 2.61
N GLU A 226 -9.08 -18.69 1.74
CA GLU A 226 -9.59 -18.01 0.53
C GLU A 226 -10.59 -16.89 0.85
N VAL A 227 -11.38 -17.05 1.91
CA VAL A 227 -12.30 -16.02 2.42
C VAL A 227 -12.07 -15.87 3.91
N TRP A 228 -11.70 -14.66 4.34
CA TRP A 228 -11.45 -14.35 5.74
C TRP A 228 -12.49 -13.38 6.28
N THR A 229 -12.96 -13.65 7.50
CA THR A 229 -13.80 -12.77 8.31
C THR A 229 -13.15 -12.62 9.70
N PRO A 230 -13.47 -11.56 10.46
CA PRO A 230 -12.95 -11.39 11.82
C PRO A 230 -13.24 -12.55 12.80
N ASP A 231 -14.24 -13.39 12.51
CA ASP A 231 -14.59 -14.54 13.35
C ASP A 231 -13.66 -15.76 13.12
N ILE A 232 -12.91 -15.78 12.01
CA ILE A 232 -11.95 -16.85 11.72
C ILE A 232 -10.68 -16.62 12.54
N LYS A 233 -10.44 -17.51 13.52
CA LYS A 233 -9.20 -17.55 14.31
C LYS A 233 -8.11 -18.33 13.58
N PHE A 234 -6.87 -17.88 13.72
CA PHE A 234 -5.69 -18.63 13.29
C PHE A 234 -5.47 -19.84 14.22
N GLU A 235 -5.09 -20.99 13.66
CA GLU A 235 -4.84 -22.22 14.42
C GLU A 235 -3.35 -22.33 14.76
N GLY A 236 -3.01 -22.56 16.03
CA GLY A 236 -1.62 -22.80 16.47
C GLY A 236 -1.21 -22.07 17.75
N ILE A 237 -0.21 -22.64 18.41
CA ILE A 237 0.29 -22.33 19.74
C ILE A 237 0.90 -20.91 19.78
N HIS A 238 0.60 -20.17 20.86
CA HIS A 238 1.00 -18.80 21.14
C HIS A 238 0.52 -17.74 20.11
N GLN A 239 -0.55 -17.02 20.48
CA GLN A 239 -0.92 -15.71 19.92
C GLN A 239 0.20 -14.65 20.01
N THR A 240 1.38 -14.99 20.51
CA THR A 240 2.56 -14.13 20.50
C THR A 240 3.53 -14.45 19.35
N ASP A 241 3.49 -15.67 18.79
CA ASP A 241 4.51 -16.16 17.85
C ASP A 241 3.99 -16.35 16.41
N ILE A 242 2.68 -16.50 16.19
CA ILE A 242 2.08 -16.45 14.83
C ILE A 242 1.94 -15.00 14.39
N ASP A 243 3.05 -14.30 14.17
CA ASP A 243 3.16 -12.92 13.63
C ASP A 243 1.93 -12.01 13.93
N VAL A 244 1.48 -12.01 15.19
CA VAL A 244 0.51 -11.04 15.73
C VAL A 244 1.24 -9.77 16.14
N THR A 245 2.49 -9.61 15.66
CA THR A 245 3.32 -8.42 15.79
C THR A 245 2.83 -7.32 14.84
N GLY A 246 1.56 -6.93 14.94
CA GLY A 246 1.01 -5.76 14.24
C GLY A 246 1.11 -5.78 12.70
N GLY A 247 1.47 -6.91 12.08
CA GLY A 247 1.77 -7.00 10.65
C GLY A 247 0.60 -7.52 9.82
N ILE A 248 0.33 -8.83 9.88
CA ILE A 248 -0.68 -9.47 9.03
C ILE A 248 -2.10 -9.38 9.62
N GLY A 249 -2.24 -9.58 10.93
CA GLY A 249 -3.54 -9.45 11.62
C GLY A 249 -4.11 -8.03 11.56
N LEU A 250 -3.27 -7.00 11.77
CA LEU A 250 -3.69 -5.60 11.63
C LEU A 250 -4.20 -5.33 10.21
N LYS A 251 -3.47 -5.77 9.19
CA LYS A 251 -3.86 -5.64 7.79
C LYS A 251 -5.19 -6.30 7.46
N ALA A 252 -5.43 -7.51 7.95
CA ALA A 252 -6.71 -8.19 7.82
C ALA A 252 -7.85 -7.42 8.51
N ALA A 253 -7.62 -6.93 9.73
CA ALA A 253 -8.60 -6.14 10.48
C ALA A 253 -8.94 -4.81 9.78
N ARG A 254 -7.93 -4.08 9.28
CA ARG A 254 -8.12 -2.85 8.49
C ARG A 254 -8.85 -3.13 7.18
N GLY A 255 -8.49 -4.21 6.50
CA GLY A 255 -9.20 -4.68 5.32
C GLY A 255 -10.68 -5.00 5.60
N SER A 256 -10.98 -5.65 6.73
CA SER A 256 -12.36 -5.98 7.09
C SER A 256 -13.19 -4.74 7.41
N HIS A 257 -12.58 -3.75 8.06
CA HIS A 257 -13.22 -2.46 8.29
C HIS A 257 -13.56 -1.74 6.96
N VAL A 258 -12.66 -1.78 5.98
CA VAL A 258 -12.93 -1.26 4.63
C VAL A 258 -14.03 -2.07 3.92
N ALA A 259 -13.99 -3.40 4.02
CA ALA A 259 -14.99 -4.28 3.42
C ALA A 259 -16.41 -4.07 4.01
N ALA A 260 -16.52 -3.61 5.25
CA ALA A 260 -17.80 -3.26 5.88
C ALA A 260 -18.51 -2.07 5.21
N HIS A 261 -17.77 -1.29 4.40
CA HIS A 261 -18.29 -0.13 3.68
C HIS A 261 -18.56 -0.44 2.19
N GLY A 262 -18.65 -1.72 1.82
CA GLY A 262 -18.99 -2.15 0.46
C GLY A 262 -17.87 -2.02 -0.57
N ILE A 263 -16.61 -1.91 -0.11
CA ILE A 263 -15.42 -1.89 -0.96
C ILE A 263 -14.84 -3.30 -1.02
N ASP A 264 -14.51 -3.79 -2.22
CA ASP A 264 -13.91 -5.12 -2.37
C ASP A 264 -12.49 -5.12 -1.79
N VAL A 265 -12.19 -6.08 -0.91
CA VAL A 265 -10.86 -6.18 -0.30
C VAL A 265 -10.24 -7.53 -0.57
N VAL A 266 -9.03 -7.53 -1.12
CA VAL A 266 -8.31 -8.77 -1.45
C VAL A 266 -6.84 -8.67 -1.09
N MET A 267 -6.30 -9.77 -0.57
CA MET A 267 -4.88 -9.95 -0.29
C MET A 267 -4.31 -11.01 -1.24
N VAL A 268 -3.24 -10.66 -1.96
CA VAL A 268 -2.64 -11.53 -2.98
C VAL A 268 -1.12 -11.57 -2.86
N ASN A 269 -0.52 -12.65 -3.38
CA ASN A 269 0.92 -12.72 -3.60
C ASN A 269 1.37 -11.63 -4.58
N GLY A 270 2.07 -10.62 -4.08
CA GLY A 270 2.61 -9.53 -4.88
C GLY A 270 3.80 -9.93 -5.74
N GLY A 271 4.45 -11.06 -5.46
CA GLY A 271 5.51 -11.63 -6.30
C GLY A 271 4.98 -12.25 -7.61
N LYS A 272 3.66 -12.29 -7.77
CA LYS A 272 2.94 -12.83 -8.93
C LYS A 272 2.16 -11.67 -9.59
N PRO A 273 2.77 -10.90 -10.51
CA PRO A 273 2.19 -9.66 -11.04
C PRO A 273 0.84 -9.86 -11.74
N GLU A 274 0.60 -11.03 -12.33
CA GLU A 274 -0.68 -11.39 -12.92
C GLU A 274 -1.82 -11.43 -11.87
N ARG A 275 -1.51 -11.82 -10.63
CA ARG A 275 -2.49 -11.85 -9.54
C ARG A 275 -2.78 -10.45 -9.02
N VAL A 276 -1.74 -9.61 -8.93
CA VAL A 276 -1.89 -8.20 -8.54
C VAL A 276 -2.78 -7.47 -9.55
N LEU A 277 -2.51 -7.63 -10.85
CA LEU A 277 -3.33 -7.06 -11.91
C LEU A 277 -4.77 -7.57 -11.86
N ALA A 278 -4.97 -8.89 -11.76
CA ALA A 278 -6.32 -9.47 -11.67
C ALA A 278 -7.11 -8.89 -10.48
N ALA A 279 -6.48 -8.81 -9.30
CA ALA A 279 -7.06 -8.20 -8.11
C ALA A 279 -7.44 -6.73 -8.34
N MET A 280 -6.54 -5.92 -8.91
CA MET A 280 -6.81 -4.50 -9.20
C MET A 280 -7.91 -4.29 -10.25
N LEU A 281 -8.10 -5.24 -11.16
CA LEU A 281 -9.19 -5.20 -12.15
C LEU A 281 -10.52 -5.76 -11.61
N GLY A 282 -10.53 -6.37 -10.42
CA GLY A 282 -11.70 -7.03 -9.85
C GLY A 282 -12.00 -8.41 -10.45
N ASN A 283 -11.00 -9.04 -11.07
CA ASN A 283 -11.12 -10.39 -11.62
C ASN A 283 -10.89 -11.45 -10.51
N PRO A 284 -11.54 -12.63 -10.59
CA PRO A 284 -11.24 -13.75 -9.71
C PRO A 284 -9.76 -14.10 -9.74
N VAL A 285 -9.16 -14.29 -8.56
CA VAL A 285 -7.73 -14.53 -8.39
C VAL A 285 -7.47 -15.36 -7.14
N ARG A 286 -6.42 -16.18 -7.18
CA ARG A 286 -5.97 -16.89 -5.98
C ARG A 286 -5.36 -15.92 -4.97
N GLY A 287 -5.98 -15.85 -3.80
CA GLY A 287 -5.58 -15.05 -2.66
C GLY A 287 -6.62 -15.17 -1.55
N THR A 288 -6.68 -14.17 -0.67
CA THR A 288 -7.69 -14.08 0.39
C THR A 288 -8.61 -12.90 0.13
N ILE A 289 -9.90 -13.17 -0.04
CA ILE A 289 -10.95 -12.16 -0.01
C ILE A 289 -11.23 -11.82 1.45
N ILE A 290 -11.09 -10.55 1.82
CA ILE A 290 -11.39 -10.06 3.17
C ILE A 290 -12.82 -9.54 3.16
N THR A 291 -13.63 -10.03 4.09
CA THR A 291 -15.02 -9.60 4.26
C THR A 291 -15.24 -9.02 5.65
N HIS A 292 -16.39 -8.39 5.86
CA HIS A 292 -16.84 -7.95 7.18
C HIS A 292 -17.69 -9.02 7.85
N LYS A 293 -17.82 -8.92 9.17
CA LYS A 293 -18.75 -9.74 9.92
C LYS A 293 -20.18 -9.41 9.50
N GLN A 294 -20.95 -10.41 9.08
CA GLN A 294 -22.39 -10.28 8.82
C GLN A 294 -23.18 -10.06 10.10
#